data_AF-A0AA39I1F4-F1
#
_entry.id   AF-A0AA39I1F4-F1
#
_cell.length_a   1.000
_cell.length_b   1.000
_cell.length_c   1.000
_cell.angle_alpha   90.00
_cell.angle_beta   90.00
_cell.angle_gamma   90.00
#
_symmetry.space_group_name_H-M   'P 1'
#
loop_
_entity.id
_entity.type
_entity.pdbx_description
1 polymer ?
#
loop_
_entity_poly.entity_id
_entity_poly.type
_entity_poly.pdbx_seq_one_letter_code
_entity_poly.pdbx_strand_id
1 'polypeptide(L)'
;MAQVITWCVRPYAAVKWLQLLCFFLIVIFLLDGRIQWWPYTAIFLGSIISAIVVAVLLLIGFFEINRSLSAKMPWLTTEFIINLVLLVFTLAASALLVFDYFKMLGGEFHHHKYTPPANIGRDGWKMRILVVLASMLMAALAFLYSTLQAKKRAR
;
A
#
# COMPACT_ATOMS: atom_id res chain seq x y z
N MET A 1 -8.14 -8.31 29.49
CA MET A 1 -7.82 -9.04 28.25
C MET A 1 -8.79 -8.71 27.09
N ALA A 2 -10.11 -8.65 27.32
CA ALA A 2 -11.09 -8.31 26.28
C ALA A 2 -10.87 -6.95 25.57
N GLN A 3 -10.38 -5.93 26.27
CA GLN A 3 -10.06 -4.61 25.68
C GLN A 3 -8.92 -4.64 24.64
N VAL A 4 -7.96 -5.57 24.78
CA VAL A 4 -6.83 -5.70 23.83
C VAL A 4 -7.30 -6.39 22.55
N ILE A 5 -8.15 -7.42 22.70
CA ILE A 5 -8.72 -8.18 21.58
C ILE A 5 -9.66 -7.29 20.76
N THR A 6 -10.45 -6.43 21.41
CA THR A 6 -11.38 -5.53 20.70
C THR A 6 -10.70 -4.40 19.93
N TRP A 7 -9.45 -4.05 20.25
CA TRP A 7 -8.73 -2.99 19.53
C TRP A 7 -8.38 -3.37 18.08
N CYS A 8 -7.88 -4.59 17.85
CA CYS A 8 -7.49 -5.05 16.51
C CYS A 8 -8.66 -5.10 15.52
N VAL A 9 -9.88 -5.24 16.04
CA VAL A 9 -11.13 -5.36 15.25
C VAL A 9 -11.84 -4.02 15.10
N ARG A 10 -11.33 -2.93 15.72
CA ARG A 10 -11.88 -1.58 15.48
C ARG A 10 -11.77 -1.25 13.98
N PRO A 11 -12.77 -0.58 13.38
CA PRO A 11 -12.79 -0.32 11.94
C PRO A 11 -11.52 0.36 11.41
N TYR A 12 -10.91 1.23 12.23
CA TYR A 12 -9.64 1.86 11.88
C TYR A 12 -8.47 0.86 11.82
N ALA A 13 -8.29 0.05 12.87
CA ALA A 13 -7.21 -0.93 12.95
C ALA A 13 -7.35 -2.01 11.87
N ALA A 14 -8.56 -2.50 11.63
CA ALA A 14 -8.85 -3.46 10.56
C ALA A 14 -8.42 -2.94 9.17
N VAL A 15 -8.69 -1.66 8.88
CA VAL A 15 -8.30 -1.04 7.62
C VAL A 15 -6.78 -0.89 7.51
N LYS A 16 -6.09 -0.57 8.61
CA LYS A 16 -4.62 -0.51 8.61
C LYS A 16 -3.98 -1.89 8.44
N TRP A 17 -4.55 -2.94 9.04
CA TRP A 17 -4.14 -4.32 8.78
C TRP A 17 -4.31 -4.72 7.32
N LEU A 18 -5.42 -4.34 6.70
CA LEU A 18 -5.63 -4.55 5.26
C LEU A 18 -4.58 -3.82 4.42
N GLN A 19 -4.25 -2.55 4.75
CA GLN A 19 -3.18 -1.80 4.08
C GLN A 19 -1.83 -2.53 4.18
N LEU A 20 -1.47 -3.04 5.37
CA LEU A 20 -0.26 -3.84 5.55
C LEU A 20 -0.25 -5.09 4.69
N LEU A 21 -1.35 -5.84 4.69
CA LEU A 21 -1.48 -7.06 3.89
C LEU A 21 -1.29 -6.75 2.40
N CYS A 22 -1.92 -5.69 1.89
CA CYS A 22 -1.74 -5.27 0.49
C CYS A 22 -0.28 -4.97 0.16
N PHE A 23 0.42 -4.18 0.98
CA PHE A 23 1.83 -3.87 0.74
C PHE A 23 2.73 -5.10 0.86
N PHE A 24 2.42 -6.02 1.77
CA PHE A 24 3.14 -7.28 1.88
C PHE A 24 3.00 -8.14 0.61
N LEU A 25 1.78 -8.25 0.08
CA LEU A 25 1.54 -8.94 -1.21
C LEU A 25 2.31 -8.26 -2.35
N ILE A 26 2.27 -6.92 -2.43
CA ILE A 26 3.02 -6.19 -3.46
C ILE A 26 4.53 -6.52 -3.41
N VAL A 27 5.12 -6.50 -2.21
CA VAL A 27 6.54 -6.80 -2.01
C VAL A 27 6.87 -8.23 -2.43
N ILE A 28 6.08 -9.23 -2.02
CA ILE A 28 6.32 -10.63 -2.39
C ILE A 28 6.23 -10.83 -3.91
N PHE A 29 5.16 -10.32 -4.53
CA PHE A 29 4.91 -10.59 -5.94
C PHE A 29 5.87 -9.84 -6.88
N LEU A 30 6.42 -8.70 -6.45
CA LEU A 30 7.45 -7.96 -7.19
C LEU A 30 8.88 -8.41 -6.90
N LEU A 31 9.14 -9.18 -5.82
CA LEU A 31 10.49 -9.48 -5.34
C LEU A 31 11.42 -9.98 -6.46
N ASP A 32 10.96 -10.96 -7.24
CA ASP A 32 11.75 -11.62 -8.28
C ASP A 32 12.01 -10.72 -9.51
N GLY A 33 11.06 -9.86 -9.87
CA GLY A 33 11.12 -9.05 -11.09
C GLY A 33 11.31 -7.55 -10.86
N ARG A 34 11.61 -7.10 -9.63
CA ARG A 34 11.73 -5.68 -9.29
C ARG A 34 12.74 -4.92 -10.17
N ILE A 35 13.83 -5.57 -10.58
CA ILE A 35 14.89 -4.96 -11.40
C ILE A 35 14.54 -4.88 -12.90
N GLN A 36 13.47 -5.57 -13.33
CA GLN A 36 13.05 -5.67 -14.73
C GLN A 36 12.70 -4.31 -15.33
N TRP A 37 12.13 -3.42 -14.53
CA TRP A 37 11.69 -2.10 -14.93
C TRP A 37 11.80 -1.14 -13.74
N TRP A 38 12.35 0.06 -13.95
CA TRP A 38 12.60 1.01 -12.85
C TRP A 38 11.35 1.32 -11.99
N PRO A 39 10.12 1.43 -12.56
CA PRO A 39 8.90 1.61 -11.77
C PRO A 39 8.60 0.43 -10.88
N TYR A 40 8.91 -0.81 -11.26
CA TYR A 40 8.75 -1.95 -10.33
C TYR A 40 9.66 -1.80 -9.13
N THR A 41 10.92 -1.34 -9.33
CA THR A 41 11.83 -1.06 -8.21
C THR A 41 11.28 0.06 -7.32
N ALA A 42 10.77 1.15 -7.92
CA ALA A 42 10.19 2.26 -7.17
C ALA A 42 8.94 1.84 -6.38
N ILE A 43 8.04 1.07 -7.00
CA ILE A 43 6.85 0.51 -6.36
C ILE A 43 7.23 -0.44 -5.24
N PHE A 44 8.22 -1.31 -5.45
CA PHE A 44 8.71 -2.25 -4.46
C PHE A 44 9.25 -1.53 -3.22
N LEU A 45 10.19 -0.59 -3.39
CA LEU A 45 10.76 0.19 -2.27
C LEU A 45 9.71 1.08 -1.60
N GLY A 46 8.88 1.75 -2.39
CA GLY A 46 7.78 2.56 -1.89
C GLY A 46 6.78 1.76 -1.06
N SER A 47 6.52 0.51 -1.44
CA SER A 47 5.63 -0.40 -0.68
C SER A 47 6.23 -0.85 0.64
N ILE A 48 7.55 -1.09 0.70
CA ILE A 48 8.25 -1.39 1.96
C ILE A 48 8.13 -0.20 2.92
N ILE A 49 8.46 1.00 2.43
CA ILE A 49 8.37 2.23 3.24
C ILE A 49 6.93 2.46 3.70
N SER A 50 5.96 2.30 2.79
CA SER A 50 4.54 2.45 3.11
C SER A 50 4.08 1.45 4.17
N ALA A 51 4.52 0.20 4.10
CA ALA A 51 4.21 -0.80 5.12
C ALA A 51 4.76 -0.41 6.49
N ILE A 52 6.01 0.07 6.56
CA ILE A 52 6.60 0.56 7.81
C ILE A 52 5.80 1.73 8.37
N VAL A 53 5.44 2.71 7.54
CA VAL A 53 4.62 3.86 7.95
C VAL A 53 3.25 3.41 8.48
N VAL A 54 2.57 2.49 7.79
CA VAL A 54 1.28 1.95 8.24
C VAL A 54 1.42 1.18 9.56
N ALA A 55 2.49 0.40 9.74
CA ALA A 55 2.77 -0.28 11.00
C ALA A 55 2.98 0.72 12.14
N VAL A 56 3.71 1.81 11.92
CA VAL A 56 3.88 2.89 12.90
C VAL A 56 2.53 3.55 13.23
N LEU A 57 1.69 3.85 12.24
CA LEU A 57 0.33 4.38 12.48
C LEU A 57 -0.53 3.42 13.32
N LEU A 58 -0.43 2.11 13.07
CA LEU A 58 -1.08 1.08 13.88
C LEU A 58 -0.59 1.11 15.33
N LEU A 59 0.73 1.12 15.54
CA LEU A 59 1.32 1.17 16.88
C LEU A 59 0.90 2.44 17.63
N ILE A 60 0.89 3.59 16.96
CA ILE A 60 0.43 4.84 17.57
C ILE A 60 -1.05 4.77 17.95
N GLY A 61 -1.88 4.15 17.11
CA GLY A 61 -3.27 3.87 17.45
C GLY A 61 -3.43 2.85 18.60
N PHE A 62 -2.49 1.92 18.75
CA PHE A 62 -2.51 0.86 19.78
C PHE A 62 -2.11 1.40 21.14
N PHE A 63 -1.01 2.16 21.20
CA PHE A 63 -0.55 2.79 22.42
C PHE A 63 -1.45 3.94 22.87
N GLU A 64 -2.55 4.19 22.15
CA GLU A 64 -3.53 5.25 22.38
C GLU A 64 -2.84 6.48 22.95
N ILE A 65 -1.83 7.02 22.22
CA ILE A 65 -0.97 8.11 22.74
C ILE A 65 -1.90 9.08 23.45
N ASN A 66 -1.75 9.13 24.78
CA ASN A 66 -2.77 9.57 25.73
C ASN A 66 -3.60 10.72 25.16
N ARG A 67 -4.92 10.71 25.37
CA ARG A 67 -5.84 11.80 24.99
C ARG A 67 -5.28 13.20 25.31
N SER A 68 -4.42 13.32 26.33
CA SER A 68 -3.69 14.53 26.71
C SER A 68 -2.54 14.96 25.77
N LEU A 69 -1.84 14.04 25.10
CA LEU A 69 -0.84 14.35 24.06
C LEU A 69 -1.52 14.57 22.70
N SER A 70 -2.61 13.85 22.41
CA SER A 70 -3.43 14.05 21.20
C SER A 70 -4.06 15.44 21.14
N ALA A 71 -4.23 16.12 22.29
CA ALA A 71 -4.67 17.50 22.37
C ALA A 71 -3.55 18.52 22.10
N LYS A 72 -2.28 18.12 22.14
CA LYS A 72 -1.11 19.01 22.03
C LYS A 72 -0.34 18.90 20.72
N MET A 73 -0.46 17.78 19.99
CA MET A 73 0.16 17.61 18.68
C MET A 73 -0.89 17.64 17.55
N PRO A 74 -0.57 18.16 16.36
CA PRO A 74 -1.45 18.14 15.19
C PRO A 74 -1.54 16.73 14.56
N TRP A 75 -1.66 15.70 15.40
CA TRP A 75 -1.59 14.29 15.03
C TRP A 75 -2.62 13.91 13.96
N LEU A 76 -3.86 14.38 14.11
CA LEU A 76 -4.94 14.12 13.15
C LEU A 76 -4.64 14.73 11.77
N THR A 77 -4.01 15.90 11.73
CA THR A 77 -3.58 16.55 10.49
C THR A 77 -2.41 15.79 9.85
N THR A 78 -1.43 15.37 10.64
CA THR A 78 -0.31 14.54 10.17
C THR A 78 -0.80 13.21 9.61
N GLU A 79 -1.69 12.51 10.33
CA GLU A 79 -2.29 11.26 9.88
C GLU A 79 -3.06 11.44 8.56
N PHE A 80 -3.84 12.51 8.45
CA PHE A 80 -4.55 12.85 7.23
C PHE A 80 -3.60 13.05 6.04
N ILE A 81 -2.53 13.84 6.22
CA ILE A 81 -1.53 14.08 5.17
C ILE A 81 -0.84 12.78 4.77
N ILE A 82 -0.45 11.94 5.73
CA ILE A 82 0.18 10.64 5.44
C ILE A 82 -0.76 9.76 4.62
N ASN A 83 -2.02 9.63 5.03
CA ASN A 83 -2.99 8.81 4.29
C ASN A 83 -3.23 9.36 2.87
N LEU A 84 -3.23 10.69 2.70
CA LEU A 84 -3.36 11.32 1.38
C LEU A 84 -2.15 11.05 0.49
N VAL A 85 -0.93 11.19 1.00
CA VAL A 85 0.30 10.91 0.25
C VAL A 85 0.34 9.44 -0.20
N LEU A 86 0.01 8.51 0.70
CA LEU A 86 -0.03 7.08 0.39
C LEU A 86 -1.16 6.73 -0.60
N LEU A 87 -2.30 7.43 -0.53
CA LEU A 87 -3.36 7.32 -1.54
C LEU A 87 -2.85 7.74 -2.92
N VAL A 88 -2.19 8.89 -3.03
CA VAL A 88 -1.63 9.36 -4.31
C VAL A 88 -0.59 8.37 -4.85
N PHE A 89 0.30 7.87 -4.00
CA PHE A 89 1.28 6.85 -4.37
C PHE A 89 0.61 5.58 -4.93
N THR A 90 -0.38 5.03 -4.23
CA THR A 90 -1.08 3.81 -4.67
C THR A 90 -1.84 4.00 -5.99
N LEU A 91 -2.45 5.16 -6.21
CA LEU A 91 -3.11 5.49 -7.48
C LEU A 91 -2.12 5.67 -8.64
N ALA A 92 -1.02 6.39 -8.42
CA ALA A 92 0.01 6.59 -9.44
C ALA A 92 0.67 5.25 -9.83
N ALA A 93 0.99 4.41 -8.83
CA ALA A 93 1.51 3.06 -9.07
C ALA A 93 0.51 2.19 -9.83
N SER A 94 -0.79 2.26 -9.49
CA SER A 94 -1.84 1.53 -10.20
C SER A 94 -1.91 1.92 -11.67
N ALA A 95 -1.83 3.22 -11.99
CA ALA A 95 -1.85 3.69 -13.38
C ALA A 95 -0.66 3.14 -14.20
N LEU A 96 0.54 3.12 -13.61
CA LEU A 96 1.73 2.53 -14.24
C LEU A 96 1.58 1.02 -14.46
N LEU A 97 1.04 0.30 -13.50
CA LEU A 97 0.81 -1.15 -13.59
C LEU A 97 -0.29 -1.49 -14.62
N VAL A 98 -1.33 -0.68 -14.72
CA VAL A 98 -2.36 -0.81 -15.76
C VAL A 98 -1.74 -0.63 -17.14
N PHE A 99 -0.99 0.46 -17.34
CA PHE A 99 -0.27 0.70 -18.60
C PHE A 99 0.61 -0.49 -18.99
N ASP A 100 1.42 -0.95 -18.04
CA ASP A 100 2.36 -2.06 -18.23
C ASP A 100 1.63 -3.37 -18.55
N TYR A 101 0.57 -3.69 -17.81
CA TYR A 101 -0.23 -4.90 -18.04
C TYR A 101 -0.81 -4.94 -19.45
N PHE A 102 -1.40 -3.84 -19.92
CA PHE A 102 -1.95 -3.77 -21.28
C PHE A 102 -0.87 -3.85 -22.35
N LYS A 103 0.32 -3.26 -22.13
CA LYS A 103 1.46 -3.41 -23.05
C LYS A 103 1.92 -4.87 -23.14
N MET A 104 2.05 -5.56 -22.01
CA MET A 104 2.40 -6.98 -21.98
C MET A 104 1.33 -7.88 -22.61
N LEU A 105 0.05 -7.54 -22.48
CA LEU A 105 -1.04 -8.24 -23.18
C LEU A 105 -0.93 -8.07 -24.71
N GLY A 106 -0.52 -6.89 -25.17
CA GLY A 106 -0.21 -6.62 -26.58
C GLY A 106 1.10 -7.24 -27.08
N GLY A 107 1.86 -7.94 -26.21
CA GLY A 107 3.13 -8.56 -26.55
C GLY A 107 4.32 -7.58 -26.56
N GLU A 108 4.14 -6.35 -26.12
CA GLU A 108 5.18 -5.33 -26.07
C GLU A 108 5.92 -5.37 -24.72
N PHE A 109 7.19 -5.77 -24.75
CA PHE A 109 8.07 -5.83 -23.56
C PHE A 109 9.30 -4.92 -23.69
N HIS A 110 9.38 -4.10 -24.74
CA HIS A 110 10.58 -3.31 -25.05
C HIS A 110 10.88 -2.19 -24.04
N HIS A 111 9.89 -1.76 -23.24
CA HIS A 111 10.09 -0.80 -22.16
C HIS A 111 10.70 -1.41 -20.90
N HIS A 112 10.77 -2.75 -20.82
CA HIS A 112 11.49 -3.45 -19.76
C HIS A 112 12.98 -3.54 -20.10
N LYS A 113 13.82 -3.34 -19.09
CA LYS A 113 15.27 -3.48 -19.21
C LYS A 113 15.68 -4.96 -19.29
N TYR A 114 14.94 -5.83 -18.60
CA TYR A 114 15.19 -7.27 -18.57
C TYR A 114 13.93 -8.03 -18.94
N THR A 115 14.08 -9.31 -19.27
CA THR A 115 12.95 -10.20 -19.45
C THR A 115 12.37 -10.65 -18.10
N PRO A 116 11.11 -11.12 -18.08
CA PRO A 116 10.54 -11.75 -16.89
C PRO A 116 11.40 -12.91 -16.36
N PRO A 117 11.43 -13.14 -15.04
CA PRO A 117 12.21 -14.23 -14.45
C PRO A 117 11.87 -15.58 -15.07
N ALA A 118 12.91 -16.35 -15.44
CA ALA A 118 12.76 -17.57 -16.22
C ALA A 118 11.90 -18.64 -15.52
N ASN A 119 11.96 -18.71 -14.19
CA ASN A 119 11.15 -19.62 -13.37
C ASN A 119 9.65 -19.25 -13.32
N ILE A 120 9.29 -18.02 -13.66
CA ILE A 120 7.91 -17.52 -13.64
C ILE A 120 7.34 -17.49 -15.07
N GLY A 121 8.17 -17.15 -16.04
CA GLY A 121 7.76 -16.96 -17.44
C GLY A 121 6.92 -15.69 -17.64
N ARG A 122 6.59 -15.39 -18.90
CA ARG A 122 5.86 -14.16 -19.28
C ARG A 122 4.42 -14.16 -18.76
N ASP A 123 3.72 -15.28 -18.88
CA ASP A 123 2.33 -15.39 -18.44
C ASP A 123 2.21 -15.35 -16.93
N GLY A 124 3.08 -16.06 -16.22
CA GLY A 124 3.17 -15.97 -14.76
C GLY A 124 3.46 -14.54 -14.31
N TRP A 125 4.35 -13.82 -15.00
CA TRP A 125 4.68 -12.43 -14.66
C TRP A 125 3.48 -11.50 -14.83
N LYS A 126 2.74 -11.62 -15.94
CA LYS A 126 1.47 -10.87 -16.14
C LYS A 126 0.49 -11.10 -14.99
N MET A 127 0.32 -12.35 -14.54
CA MET A 127 -0.56 -12.67 -13.42
C MET A 127 -0.06 -12.06 -12.10
N ARG A 128 1.25 -12.05 -11.85
CA ARG A 128 1.81 -11.37 -10.68
C ARG A 128 1.55 -9.86 -10.72
N ILE A 129 1.74 -9.22 -11.87
CA ILE A 129 1.42 -7.79 -12.04
C ILE A 129 -0.06 -7.50 -11.81
N LEU A 130 -0.96 -8.38 -12.25
CA LEU A 130 -2.39 -8.25 -11.96
C LEU A 130 -2.70 -8.33 -10.46
N VAL A 131 -2.06 -9.25 -9.72
CA VAL A 131 -2.19 -9.35 -8.25
C VAL A 131 -1.66 -8.08 -7.56
N VAL A 132 -0.53 -7.55 -8.01
CA VAL A 132 0.05 -6.30 -7.49
C VAL A 132 -0.90 -5.13 -7.75
N LEU A 133 -1.47 -5.04 -8.96
CA LEU A 133 -2.45 -4.01 -9.31
C LEU A 133 -3.71 -4.09 -8.43
N ALA A 134 -4.28 -5.29 -8.28
CA ALA A 134 -5.45 -5.50 -7.41
C ALA A 134 -5.15 -5.10 -5.95
N SER A 135 -3.97 -5.47 -5.46
CA SER A 135 -3.51 -5.11 -4.11
C SER A 135 -3.34 -3.60 -3.94
N MET A 136 -2.80 -2.91 -4.95
CA MET A 136 -2.68 -1.44 -4.96
C MET A 136 -4.05 -0.75 -4.95
N LEU A 137 -5.01 -1.22 -5.75
CA LEU A 137 -6.36 -0.67 -5.79
C LEU A 137 -7.10 -0.89 -4.46
N MET A 138 -6.96 -2.08 -3.85
CA MET A 138 -7.51 -2.34 -2.52
C MET A 138 -6.87 -1.43 -1.46
N ALA A 139 -5.55 -1.23 -1.51
CA ALA A 139 -4.86 -0.30 -0.63
C ALA A 139 -5.38 1.14 -0.82
N ALA A 140 -5.58 1.59 -2.07
CA ALA A 140 -6.13 2.91 -2.38
C ALA A 140 -7.52 3.10 -1.76
N LEU A 141 -8.43 2.11 -1.90
CA LEU A 141 -9.75 2.16 -1.27
C LEU A 141 -9.66 2.23 0.26
N ALA A 142 -8.77 1.44 0.85
CA ALA A 142 -8.51 1.46 2.29
C ALA A 142 -7.96 2.83 2.74
N PHE A 143 -7.04 3.43 1.99
CA PHE A 143 -6.52 4.77 2.27
C PHE A 143 -7.61 5.83 2.15
N LEU A 144 -8.42 5.81 1.09
CA LEU A 144 -9.54 6.71 0.93
C LEU A 144 -10.48 6.67 2.15
N TYR A 145 -10.85 5.47 2.60
CA TYR A 145 -11.65 5.32 3.82
C TYR A 145 -10.94 5.92 5.04
N SER A 146 -9.66 5.60 5.26
CA SER A 146 -8.91 6.12 6.41
C SER A 146 -8.76 7.64 6.40
N THR A 147 -8.57 8.25 5.22
CA THR A 147 -8.49 9.70 5.01
C THR A 147 -9.81 10.38 5.35
N LEU A 148 -10.94 9.82 4.87
CA LEU A 148 -12.28 10.34 5.19
C LEU A 148 -12.56 10.27 6.69
N GLN A 149 -12.15 9.19 7.36
CA GLN A 149 -12.31 9.04 8.81
C GLN A 149 -11.38 9.95 9.62
N ALA A 150 -10.16 10.22 9.17
CA ALA A 150 -9.26 11.18 9.79
C ALA A 150 -9.83 12.61 9.66
N LYS A 151 -10.35 12.98 8.49
CA LYS A 151 -11.00 14.28 8.26
C LYS A 151 -12.24 14.49 9.13
N LYS A 152 -13.05 13.44 9.36
CA LYS A 152 -14.21 13.51 10.27
C LYS A 152 -13.81 13.72 11.72
N ARG A 153 -12.68 13.14 12.16
CA ARG A 153 -12.16 13.26 13.53
C ARG A 153 -11.44 14.59 13.80
N ALA A 154 -10.97 15.25 12.75
CA ALA A 154 -10.29 16.55 12.83
C ALA A 154 -11.24 17.76 12.82
N ARG A 155 -12.55 17.54 12.60
CA ARG A 155 -13.62 18.55 12.71
C ARG A 155 -14.25 18.45 14.09
#